data_AF-A0A7Z3CBW0-F1
#
_entry.id   AF-A0A7Z3CBW0-F1
#
_cell.length_a   1.000
_cell.length_b   1.000
_cell.length_c   1.000
_cell.angle_alpha   90.00
_cell.angle_beta   90.00
_cell.angle_gamma   90.00
#
_symmetry.space_group_name_H-M   'P 1'
#
loop_
_entity.id
_entity.type
_entity.pdbx_description
1 polymer ?
#
loop_
_entity_poly.entity_id
_entity_poly.type
_entity_poly.pdbx_seq_one_letter_code
_entity_poly.pdbx_strand_id
1 'polypeptide(L)'
;MPLPVPTVGIIANPASGRDLRRLTANAGLYSSTDKASAIQRLLAAFGATGIGQVLLPSDMTGIAAAVLKASQGPVARDQHWPTIEILDLPLTQTVADTRLATRRMVERGVAMIAVLGGDGTHKAVAAEAGDVPLLTLSTGTNNAFPELREATSAGLAGGLLASGRVPASIGLRRNKRLLVTVPEQRLAEWALVEVAVSPQRFIGARALSRSEDLSEVFACFAEPHAIGLSALCGLWCPVSRQDPHGAWVRLNPAADQALLAPLAPGLLQGCGITASGPLSPGVAHRLSLASGTLALDGEREIEFAEHDSPTITLDHQGPLSVDVEAVLAHAARHHLLAVPRGHRLHPANPC
;
A
#
# COMPACT_ATOMS: atom_id res chain seq x y z
N MET A 1 -2.82 -6.02 35.72
CA MET A 1 -4.04 -5.74 34.92
C MET A 1 -3.97 -6.58 33.66
N PRO A 2 -5.06 -7.23 33.20
CA PRO A 2 -5.07 -7.83 31.88
C PRO A 2 -4.79 -6.73 30.84
N LEU A 3 -3.99 -7.04 29.82
CA LEU A 3 -3.76 -6.13 28.70
C LEU A 3 -5.12 -5.78 28.07
N PRO A 4 -5.36 -4.51 27.69
CA PRO A 4 -6.58 -4.13 27.00
C PRO A 4 -6.69 -4.96 25.71
N VAL A 5 -7.90 -5.46 25.43
CA VAL A 5 -8.14 -6.25 24.23
C VAL A 5 -7.93 -5.34 23.02
N PRO A 6 -7.06 -5.70 22.06
CA PRO A 6 -6.68 -4.80 20.99
C PRO A 6 -7.84 -4.53 20.03
N THR A 7 -7.96 -3.25 19.63
CA THR A 7 -8.86 -2.79 18.57
C THR A 7 -8.04 -2.55 17.31
N VAL A 8 -8.53 -3.00 16.16
CA VAL A 8 -7.87 -2.77 14.85
C VAL A 8 -8.84 -2.08 13.88
N GLY A 9 -8.29 -1.30 12.96
CA GLY A 9 -9.05 -0.69 11.86
C GLY A 9 -9.02 -1.56 10.61
N ILE A 10 -10.08 -1.53 9.80
CA ILE A 10 -10.06 -2.06 8.43
C ILE A 10 -10.58 -0.98 7.49
N ILE A 11 -9.77 -0.57 6.52
CA ILE A 11 -10.16 0.36 5.46
C ILE A 11 -10.15 -0.39 4.13
N ALA A 12 -11.32 -0.50 3.51
CA ALA A 12 -11.45 -1.03 2.15
C ALA A 12 -12.01 0.05 1.24
N ASN A 13 -11.17 0.61 0.37
CA ASN A 13 -11.61 1.68 -0.52
C ASN A 13 -12.62 1.14 -1.56
N PRO A 14 -13.88 1.58 -1.58
CA PRO A 14 -14.89 1.09 -2.52
C PRO A 14 -14.54 1.36 -3.98
N ALA A 15 -13.90 2.49 -4.26
CA ALA A 15 -13.52 2.93 -5.61
C ALA A 15 -12.25 2.23 -6.15
N SER A 16 -11.43 1.65 -5.27
CA SER A 16 -10.22 0.95 -5.69
C SER A 16 -10.54 -0.25 -6.60
N GLY A 17 -9.77 -0.46 -7.66
CA GLY A 17 -10.05 -1.51 -8.65
C GLY A 17 -11.06 -1.15 -9.74
N ARG A 18 -11.64 0.06 -9.74
CA ARG A 18 -12.49 0.60 -10.83
C ARG A 18 -11.79 1.66 -11.71
N ASP A 19 -10.47 1.80 -11.55
CA ASP A 19 -9.67 2.80 -12.27
C ASP A 19 -9.75 2.61 -13.79
N LEU A 20 -9.88 3.71 -14.54
CA LEU A 20 -9.93 3.77 -16.01
C LEU A 20 -8.69 3.11 -16.66
N ARG A 21 -7.54 3.10 -15.97
CA ARG A 21 -6.33 2.37 -16.40
C ARG A 21 -6.54 0.85 -16.50
N ARG A 22 -7.47 0.29 -15.71
CA ARG A 22 -7.81 -1.15 -15.71
C ARG A 22 -8.89 -1.52 -16.71
N LEU A 23 -9.58 -0.54 -17.30
CA LEU A 23 -10.46 -0.75 -18.45
C LEU A 23 -9.67 -0.76 -19.76
N THR A 24 -8.52 -0.09 -19.78
CA THR A 24 -7.63 0.01 -20.95
C THR A 24 -6.53 -1.05 -20.96
N ALA A 25 -6.07 -1.49 -19.79
CA ALA A 25 -5.22 -2.67 -19.62
C ALA A 25 -6.06 -3.81 -19.01
N ASN A 26 -6.06 -5.02 -19.57
CA ASN A 26 -6.82 -6.21 -19.13
C ASN A 26 -6.45 -6.70 -17.70
N ALA A 27 -6.59 -5.84 -16.70
CA ALA A 27 -6.23 -6.09 -15.31
C ALA A 27 -7.44 -6.62 -14.55
N GLY A 28 -7.21 -7.59 -13.66
CA GLY A 28 -8.27 -8.16 -12.81
C GLY A 28 -8.97 -7.07 -11.99
N LEU A 29 -10.31 -7.09 -12.01
CA LEU A 29 -11.17 -6.22 -11.21
C LEU A 29 -11.45 -6.90 -9.87
N TYR A 30 -11.17 -6.19 -8.76
CA TYR A 30 -11.62 -6.61 -7.43
C TYR A 30 -12.98 -5.99 -7.14
N SER A 31 -14.01 -6.82 -7.08
CA SER A 31 -15.38 -6.38 -6.80
C SER A 31 -15.55 -5.96 -5.33
N SER A 32 -16.63 -5.24 -5.03
CA SER A 32 -17.02 -4.97 -3.63
C SER A 32 -17.27 -6.27 -2.85
N THR A 33 -17.77 -7.31 -3.52
CA THR A 33 -17.95 -8.65 -2.93
C THR A 33 -16.63 -9.35 -2.61
N ASP A 34 -15.59 -9.18 -3.44
CA ASP A 34 -14.26 -9.73 -3.17
C ASP A 34 -13.63 -9.06 -1.96
N LYS A 35 -13.77 -7.73 -1.85
CA LYS A 35 -13.31 -6.97 -0.68
C LYS A 35 -14.04 -7.39 0.59
N ALA A 36 -15.38 -7.49 0.54
CA ALA A 36 -16.16 -7.98 1.69
C ALA A 36 -15.71 -9.38 2.12
N SER A 37 -15.47 -10.28 1.16
CA SER A 37 -14.97 -11.64 1.43
C SER A 37 -13.56 -11.64 2.03
N ALA A 38 -12.68 -10.75 1.57
CA ALA A 38 -11.35 -10.57 2.15
C ALA A 38 -11.43 -10.04 3.59
N ILE A 39 -12.35 -9.11 3.88
CA ILE A 39 -12.59 -8.61 5.25
C ILE A 39 -13.10 -9.75 6.16
N GLN A 40 -14.02 -10.59 5.69
CA GLN A 40 -14.51 -11.75 6.46
C GLN A 40 -13.36 -12.71 6.81
N ARG A 41 -12.43 -12.96 5.88
CA ARG A 41 -11.22 -13.76 6.14
C ARG A 41 -10.25 -13.10 7.12
N LEU A 42 -10.12 -11.76 7.10
CA LEU A 42 -9.40 -11.02 8.14
C LEU A 42 -10.06 -11.20 9.51
N LEU A 43 -11.39 -11.05 9.59
CA LEU A 43 -12.15 -11.19 10.84
C LEU A 43 -11.99 -12.58 11.47
N ALA A 44 -11.98 -13.63 10.65
CA ALA A 44 -11.68 -15.00 11.08
C ALA A 44 -10.31 -15.10 11.77
N ALA A 45 -9.27 -14.58 11.13
CA ALA A 45 -7.91 -14.60 11.67
C ALA A 45 -7.76 -13.72 12.92
N PHE A 46 -8.43 -12.57 12.96
CA PHE A 46 -8.48 -11.67 14.11
C PHE A 46 -9.17 -12.31 15.31
N GLY A 47 -10.28 -13.03 15.10
CA GLY A 47 -10.94 -13.81 16.16
C GLY A 47 -10.05 -14.93 16.72
N ALA A 48 -9.29 -15.61 15.85
CA ALA A 48 -8.34 -16.65 16.25
C ALA A 48 -7.09 -16.11 16.98
N THR A 49 -6.75 -14.84 16.80
CA THR A 49 -5.55 -14.21 17.37
C THR A 49 -5.82 -13.36 18.61
N GLY A 50 -7.10 -13.16 18.96
CA GLY A 50 -7.52 -12.48 20.20
C GLY A 50 -7.82 -10.98 20.03
N ILE A 51 -8.07 -10.53 18.81
CA ILE A 51 -8.60 -9.18 18.56
C ILE A 51 -10.04 -9.12 19.05
N GLY A 52 -10.39 -8.08 19.81
CA GLY A 52 -11.72 -7.95 20.40
C GLY A 52 -12.67 -7.09 19.60
N GLN A 53 -12.14 -6.07 18.93
CA GLN A 53 -12.94 -5.09 18.21
C GLN A 53 -12.29 -4.71 16.88
N VAL A 54 -13.13 -4.53 15.87
CA VAL A 54 -12.76 -4.00 14.56
C VAL A 54 -13.57 -2.74 14.27
N LEU A 55 -12.88 -1.68 13.86
CA LEU A 55 -13.51 -0.48 13.31
C LEU A 55 -13.57 -0.61 11.78
N LEU A 56 -14.76 -0.45 11.20
CA LEU A 56 -14.98 -0.54 9.77
C LEU A 56 -15.77 0.69 9.27
N PRO A 57 -15.25 1.49 8.32
CA PRO A 57 -15.98 2.62 7.76
C PRO A 57 -17.26 2.19 7.05
N SER A 58 -18.30 3.03 7.12
CA SER A 58 -19.45 2.91 6.23
C SER A 58 -19.04 3.13 4.77
N ASP A 59 -19.80 2.55 3.83
CA ASP A 59 -19.56 2.70 2.40
C ASP A 59 -20.86 2.70 1.59
N MET A 60 -20.82 3.31 0.40
CA MET A 60 -21.98 3.38 -0.51
C MET A 60 -22.10 2.18 -1.47
N THR A 61 -21.18 1.22 -1.42
CA THR A 61 -21.17 0.05 -2.34
C THR A 61 -21.61 -1.25 -1.67
N GLY A 62 -21.91 -1.21 -0.38
CA GLY A 62 -22.44 -2.35 0.39
C GLY A 62 -21.37 -3.29 0.95
N ILE A 63 -20.09 -2.91 0.99
CA ILE A 63 -19.02 -3.72 1.60
C ILE A 63 -19.29 -3.91 3.10
N ALA A 64 -19.48 -2.82 3.83
CA ALA A 64 -19.75 -2.82 5.27
C ALA A 64 -21.06 -3.56 5.59
N ALA A 65 -22.12 -3.31 4.82
CA ALA A 65 -23.39 -4.01 4.97
C ALA A 65 -23.25 -5.53 4.76
N ALA A 66 -22.49 -5.97 3.75
CA ALA A 66 -22.25 -7.39 3.51
C ALA A 66 -21.45 -8.04 4.65
N VAL A 67 -20.43 -7.35 5.17
CA VAL A 67 -19.62 -7.81 6.31
C VAL A 67 -20.47 -7.91 7.59
N LEU A 68 -21.29 -6.90 7.89
CA LEU A 68 -22.20 -6.91 9.03
C LEU A 68 -23.23 -8.03 8.94
N LYS A 69 -23.79 -8.28 7.75
CA LYS A 69 -24.72 -9.40 7.55
C LYS A 69 -24.02 -10.74 7.84
N ALA A 70 -22.79 -10.92 7.36
CA ALA A 70 -22.02 -12.14 7.58
C ALA A 70 -21.62 -12.32 9.06
N SER A 71 -21.36 -11.24 9.79
CA SER A 71 -20.99 -11.31 11.20
C SER A 71 -22.10 -11.81 12.12
N GLN A 72 -23.36 -11.84 11.65
CA GLN A 72 -24.51 -12.44 12.37
C GLN A 72 -24.70 -13.93 12.06
N GLY A 73 -23.95 -14.48 11.11
CA GLY A 73 -24.03 -15.87 10.69
C GLY A 73 -23.38 -16.85 11.67
N PRO A 74 -23.65 -18.17 11.53
CA PRO A 74 -23.04 -19.20 12.37
C PRO A 74 -21.51 -19.21 12.26
N VAL A 75 -20.97 -19.08 11.06
CA VAL A 75 -19.50 -19.07 10.82
C VAL A 75 -18.79 -18.00 11.66
N ALA A 76 -19.37 -16.80 11.76
CA ALA A 76 -18.78 -15.72 12.54
C ALA A 76 -18.80 -16.01 14.05
N ARG A 77 -19.84 -16.69 14.55
CA ARG A 77 -19.91 -17.15 15.94
C ARG A 77 -18.90 -18.26 16.21
N ASP A 78 -18.87 -19.28 15.35
CA ASP A 78 -17.98 -20.45 15.50
C ASP A 78 -16.51 -20.03 15.47
N GLN A 79 -16.16 -19.09 14.58
CA GLN A 79 -14.82 -18.52 14.47
C GLN A 79 -14.58 -17.34 15.40
N HIS A 80 -15.57 -16.95 16.22
CA HIS A 80 -15.50 -15.91 17.22
C HIS A 80 -14.93 -14.60 16.68
N TRP A 81 -15.54 -14.11 15.60
CA TRP A 81 -15.14 -12.84 15.00
C TRP A 81 -15.18 -11.70 16.03
N PRO A 82 -14.27 -10.72 15.93
CA PRO A 82 -14.31 -9.54 16.78
C PRO A 82 -15.61 -8.76 16.59
N THR A 83 -16.01 -8.01 17.62
CA THR A 83 -17.14 -7.09 17.52
C THR A 83 -16.82 -6.03 16.46
N ILE A 84 -17.77 -5.79 15.55
CA ILE A 84 -17.60 -4.80 14.48
C ILE A 84 -18.33 -3.52 14.86
N GLU A 85 -17.59 -2.42 14.95
CA GLU A 85 -18.15 -1.07 15.06
C GLU A 85 -18.07 -0.41 13.67
N ILE A 86 -19.22 0.04 13.17
CA ILE A 86 -19.24 0.86 11.95
C ILE A 86 -18.88 2.30 12.30
N LEU A 87 -17.83 2.81 11.66
CA LEU A 87 -17.54 4.24 11.68
C LEU A 87 -18.47 4.91 10.67
N ASP A 88 -19.51 5.57 11.17
CA ASP A 88 -20.40 6.35 10.34
C ASP A 88 -19.70 7.66 9.91
N LEU A 89 -19.51 7.82 8.60
CA LEU A 89 -18.78 8.93 8.00
C LEU A 89 -19.69 9.70 7.04
N PRO A 90 -19.57 11.04 6.97
CA PRO A 90 -20.22 11.83 5.94
C PRO A 90 -19.49 11.63 4.59
N LEU A 91 -19.87 10.59 3.85
CA LEU A 91 -19.18 10.16 2.63
C LEU A 91 -19.31 11.20 1.50
N THR A 92 -18.18 11.53 0.90
CA THR A 92 -18.04 12.42 -0.27
C THR A 92 -17.69 11.67 -1.56
N GLN A 93 -17.41 10.37 -1.47
CA GLN A 93 -16.91 9.51 -2.54
C GLN A 93 -15.56 9.96 -3.12
N THR A 94 -14.75 10.61 -2.30
CA THR A 94 -13.39 11.06 -2.66
C THR A 94 -12.32 10.45 -1.77
N VAL A 95 -11.04 10.68 -2.08
CA VAL A 95 -9.92 10.29 -1.22
C VAL A 95 -10.03 10.88 0.20
N ALA A 96 -10.78 11.97 0.38
CA ALA A 96 -11.02 12.58 1.68
C ALA A 96 -11.72 11.62 2.65
N ASP A 97 -12.58 10.72 2.15
CA ASP A 97 -13.28 9.74 3.00
C ASP A 97 -12.29 8.73 3.60
N THR A 98 -11.30 8.29 2.81
CA THR A 98 -10.22 7.38 3.27
C THR A 98 -9.35 8.07 4.31
N ARG A 99 -8.99 9.35 4.08
CA ARG A 99 -8.21 10.14 5.02
C ARG A 99 -8.97 10.36 6.34
N LEU A 100 -10.26 10.72 6.26
CA LEU A 100 -11.11 10.92 7.43
C LEU A 100 -11.26 9.61 8.23
N ALA A 101 -11.55 8.49 7.57
CA ALA A 101 -11.62 7.19 8.22
C ALA A 101 -10.35 6.86 9.00
N THR A 102 -9.19 7.09 8.38
CA THR A 102 -7.88 6.86 9.00
C THR A 102 -7.69 7.73 10.23
N ARG A 103 -7.94 9.05 10.14
CA ARG A 103 -7.87 9.95 11.30
C ARG A 103 -8.74 9.48 12.46
N ARG A 104 -10.00 9.10 12.17
CA ARG A 104 -10.91 8.57 13.19
C ARG A 104 -10.37 7.31 13.86
N MET A 105 -9.77 6.39 13.11
CA MET A 105 -9.16 5.18 13.67
C MET A 105 -7.94 5.51 14.54
N VAL A 106 -7.09 6.44 14.12
CA VAL A 106 -5.93 6.91 14.90
C VAL A 106 -6.40 7.59 16.20
N GLU A 107 -7.39 8.46 16.14
CA GLU A 107 -8.03 9.11 17.31
C GLU A 107 -8.59 8.07 18.30
N ARG A 108 -9.09 6.94 17.80
CA ARG A 108 -9.60 5.81 18.61
C ARG A 108 -8.49 4.89 19.13
N GLY A 109 -7.22 5.14 18.79
CA GLY A 109 -6.08 4.39 19.31
C GLY A 109 -5.99 2.95 18.81
N VAL A 110 -6.38 2.68 17.55
CA VAL A 110 -6.24 1.33 16.98
C VAL A 110 -4.78 0.87 16.98
N ALA A 111 -4.56 -0.41 17.25
CA ALA A 111 -3.21 -1.00 17.27
C ALA A 111 -2.61 -1.18 15.87
N MET A 112 -3.45 -1.22 14.83
CA MET A 112 -3.09 -1.44 13.42
C MET A 112 -4.27 -1.08 12.52
N ILE A 113 -4.01 -0.74 11.26
CA ILE A 113 -5.02 -0.58 10.22
C ILE A 113 -4.75 -1.57 9.09
N ALA A 114 -5.67 -2.49 8.82
CA ALA A 114 -5.64 -3.29 7.61
C ALA A 114 -6.21 -2.49 6.43
N VAL A 115 -5.46 -2.39 5.35
CA VAL A 115 -5.81 -1.56 4.19
C VAL A 115 -5.99 -2.46 2.97
N LEU A 116 -7.19 -2.44 2.40
CA LEU A 116 -7.52 -3.14 1.15
C LEU A 116 -7.68 -2.11 0.04
N GLY A 117 -6.71 -2.08 -0.88
CA GLY A 117 -6.72 -1.12 -1.99
C GLY A 117 -5.53 -1.25 -2.91
N GLY A 118 -5.33 -0.21 -3.73
CA GLY A 118 -4.10 -0.02 -4.51
C GLY A 118 -3.17 1.02 -3.90
N ASP A 119 -2.18 1.45 -4.67
CA ASP A 119 -1.12 2.37 -4.22
C ASP A 119 -1.70 3.69 -3.68
N GLY A 120 -2.61 4.32 -4.43
CA GLY A 120 -3.26 5.58 -4.01
C GLY A 120 -4.07 5.45 -2.71
N THR A 121 -4.72 4.30 -2.46
CA THR A 121 -5.40 4.05 -1.17
C THR A 121 -4.38 3.99 -0.03
N HIS A 122 -3.28 3.28 -0.24
CA HIS A 122 -2.23 3.14 0.77
C HIS A 122 -1.53 4.47 1.05
N LYS A 123 -1.24 5.28 0.02
CA LYS A 123 -0.72 6.65 0.17
C LYS A 123 -1.68 7.52 1.00
N ALA A 124 -2.98 7.45 0.72
CA ALA A 124 -4.00 8.21 1.46
C ALA A 124 -4.10 7.81 2.94
N VAL A 125 -4.04 6.51 3.26
CA VAL A 125 -4.03 6.04 4.65
C VAL A 125 -2.71 6.42 5.33
N ALA A 126 -1.57 6.18 4.69
CA ALA A 126 -0.25 6.49 5.23
C ALA A 126 -0.08 7.98 5.55
N ALA A 127 -0.74 8.88 4.81
CA ALA A 127 -0.72 10.33 5.07
C ALA A 127 -1.32 10.72 6.44
N GLU A 128 -2.23 9.91 6.98
CA GLU A 128 -2.98 10.24 8.20
C GLU A 128 -2.72 9.25 9.35
N ALA A 129 -2.07 8.11 9.07
CA ALA A 129 -1.86 7.03 10.03
C ALA A 129 -0.76 7.33 11.06
N GLY A 130 0.18 8.23 10.76
CA GLY A 130 1.37 8.46 11.58
C GLY A 130 2.17 7.16 11.76
N ASP A 131 2.39 6.76 13.00
CA ASP A 131 3.09 5.52 13.36
C ASP A 131 2.16 4.32 13.59
N VAL A 132 0.85 4.44 13.33
CA VAL A 132 -0.05 3.28 13.38
C VAL A 132 0.30 2.32 12.23
N PRO A 133 0.65 1.05 12.51
CA PRO A 133 1.08 0.13 11.47
C PRO A 133 -0.01 -0.23 10.47
N LEU A 134 0.40 -0.41 9.21
CA LEU A 134 -0.47 -0.80 8.11
C LEU A 134 -0.29 -2.28 7.77
N LEU A 135 -1.38 -3.06 7.82
CA LEU A 135 -1.43 -4.37 7.19
C LEU A 135 -1.93 -4.20 5.75
N THR A 136 -0.99 -4.22 4.81
CA THR A 136 -1.23 -3.82 3.43
C THR A 136 -1.71 -5.00 2.57
N LEU A 137 -2.89 -4.88 1.98
CA LEU A 137 -3.47 -5.90 1.10
C LEU A 137 -3.84 -5.28 -0.25
N SER A 138 -3.24 -5.82 -1.29
CA SER A 138 -3.54 -5.39 -2.65
C SER A 138 -4.92 -5.91 -3.09
N THR A 139 -5.74 -5.02 -3.64
CA THR A 139 -6.99 -5.39 -4.35
C THR A 139 -6.79 -5.35 -5.87
N GLY A 140 -5.63 -5.79 -6.35
CA GLY A 140 -5.32 -5.79 -7.77
C GLY A 140 -3.93 -6.35 -8.09
N THR A 141 -3.70 -6.66 -9.36
CA THR A 141 -2.44 -7.27 -9.82
C THR A 141 -1.39 -6.25 -10.27
N ASN A 142 -1.77 -4.96 -10.36
CA ASN A 142 -0.91 -3.86 -10.80
C ASN A 142 -0.78 -2.81 -9.69
N ASN A 143 -0.33 -3.22 -8.51
CA ASN A 143 0.00 -2.30 -7.43
C ASN A 143 1.42 -2.62 -7.00
N ALA A 144 2.23 -1.58 -6.83
CA ALA A 144 3.62 -1.76 -6.48
C ALA A 144 3.85 -1.71 -4.97
N PHE A 145 3.07 -0.95 -4.19
CA PHE A 145 3.26 -0.83 -2.74
C PHE A 145 2.66 -2.02 -1.96
N PRO A 146 1.35 -2.29 -1.97
CA PRO A 146 0.79 -3.47 -1.33
C PRO A 146 0.99 -4.71 -2.19
N GLU A 147 1.30 -5.82 -1.56
CA GLU A 147 1.44 -7.10 -2.24
C GLU A 147 0.09 -7.84 -2.33
N LEU A 148 -0.07 -8.65 -3.38
CA LEU A 148 -1.23 -9.53 -3.51
C LEU A 148 -1.05 -10.72 -2.56
N ARG A 149 -1.85 -10.76 -1.49
CA ARG A 149 -1.74 -11.77 -0.44
C ARG A 149 -3.11 -12.33 -0.07
N GLU A 150 -3.11 -13.56 0.43
CA GLU A 150 -4.30 -14.18 1.01
C GLU A 150 -4.60 -13.50 2.36
N ALA A 151 -5.85 -13.06 2.52
CA ALA A 151 -6.29 -12.21 3.62
C ALA A 151 -6.25 -12.90 4.99
N THR A 152 -6.51 -14.19 5.07
CA THR A 152 -6.44 -14.97 6.31
C THR A 152 -5.00 -15.01 6.84
N SER A 153 -4.03 -15.29 5.98
CA SER A 153 -2.61 -15.36 6.33
C SER A 153 -2.08 -13.99 6.77
N ALA A 154 -2.45 -12.93 6.05
CA ALA A 154 -2.16 -11.55 6.44
C ALA A 154 -2.81 -11.18 7.78
N GLY A 155 -4.08 -11.59 7.98
CA GLY A 155 -4.81 -11.37 9.22
C GLY A 155 -4.20 -12.09 10.42
N LEU A 156 -3.66 -13.31 10.24
CA LEU A 156 -2.93 -14.02 11.28
C LEU A 156 -1.70 -13.24 11.71
N ALA A 157 -0.92 -12.74 10.74
CA ALA A 157 0.24 -11.91 11.04
C ALA A 157 -0.15 -10.62 11.77
N GLY A 158 -1.08 -9.85 11.20
CA GLY A 158 -1.53 -8.59 11.80
C GLY A 158 -2.14 -8.78 13.19
N GLY A 159 -2.91 -9.85 13.38
CA GLY A 159 -3.53 -10.19 14.66
C GLY A 159 -2.52 -10.59 15.73
N LEU A 160 -1.51 -11.39 15.38
CA LEU A 160 -0.41 -11.75 16.29
C LEU A 160 0.42 -10.54 16.70
N LEU A 161 0.66 -9.61 15.77
CA LEU A 161 1.36 -8.37 16.05
C LEU A 161 0.52 -7.45 16.95
N ALA A 162 -0.74 -7.18 16.58
CA ALA A 162 -1.63 -6.27 17.30
C ALA A 162 -1.99 -6.76 18.72
N SER A 163 -1.98 -8.08 18.93
CA SER A 163 -2.13 -8.69 20.27
C SER A 163 -0.83 -8.79 21.07
N GLY A 164 0.28 -8.27 20.55
CA GLY A 164 1.58 -8.25 21.23
C GLY A 164 2.27 -9.61 21.33
N ARG A 165 1.79 -10.63 20.61
CA ARG A 165 2.37 -11.98 20.59
C ARG A 165 3.62 -12.07 19.73
N VAL A 166 3.78 -11.15 18.78
CA VAL A 166 5.03 -10.95 18.03
C VAL A 166 5.55 -9.54 18.29
N PRO A 167 6.83 -9.38 18.69
CA PRO A 167 7.42 -8.07 18.92
C PRO A 167 7.45 -7.19 17.66
N ALA A 168 7.24 -5.89 17.85
CA ALA A 168 7.33 -4.89 16.79
C ALA A 168 8.68 -4.91 16.06
N SER A 169 9.79 -5.17 16.76
CA SER A 169 11.13 -5.26 16.17
C SER A 169 11.31 -6.41 15.17
N ILE A 170 10.37 -7.36 15.14
CA ILE A 170 10.35 -8.49 14.20
C ILE A 170 9.28 -8.26 13.14
N GLY A 171 8.09 -7.83 13.56
CA GLY A 171 6.92 -7.80 12.70
C GLY A 171 6.63 -6.48 12.00
N LEU A 172 7.39 -5.42 12.28
CA LEU A 172 7.21 -4.12 11.65
C LEU A 172 8.42 -3.70 10.83
N ARG A 173 8.13 -3.10 9.68
CA ARG A 173 9.11 -2.45 8.81
C ARG A 173 8.72 -1.00 8.61
N ARG A 174 9.69 -0.11 8.78
CA ARG A 174 9.59 1.29 8.32
C ARG A 174 9.88 1.34 6.83
N ASN A 175 8.89 1.76 6.03
CA ASN A 175 9.07 1.84 4.59
C ASN A 175 9.82 3.11 4.19
N LYS A 176 10.53 3.03 3.06
CA LYS A 176 11.11 4.19 2.37
C LYS A 176 10.00 5.03 1.75
N ARG A 177 10.26 6.32 1.54
CA ARG A 177 9.46 7.21 0.68
C ARG A 177 10.37 8.15 -0.11
N LEU A 178 9.86 8.66 -1.23
CA LEU A 178 10.49 9.75 -1.97
C LEU A 178 9.79 11.04 -1.59
N LEU A 179 10.54 12.00 -1.04
CA LEU A 179 10.10 13.35 -0.78
C LEU A 179 10.43 14.24 -1.98
N VAL A 180 9.41 14.89 -2.53
CA VAL A 180 9.53 15.89 -3.58
C VAL A 180 9.36 17.27 -2.96
N THR A 181 10.36 18.13 -3.10
CA THR A 181 10.26 19.53 -2.64
C THR A 181 10.43 20.49 -3.79
N VAL A 182 9.60 21.54 -3.80
CA VAL A 182 9.74 22.68 -4.72
C VAL A 182 9.72 23.95 -3.85
N PRO A 183 10.90 24.44 -3.42
CA PRO A 183 10.99 25.54 -2.47
C PRO A 183 10.26 26.81 -2.91
N GLU A 184 10.38 27.15 -4.19
CA GLU A 184 9.77 28.35 -4.80
C GLU A 184 8.24 28.33 -4.71
N GLN A 185 7.65 27.14 -4.83
CA GLN A 185 6.21 26.91 -4.70
C GLN A 185 5.77 26.62 -3.26
N ARG A 186 6.71 26.51 -2.30
CA ARG A 186 6.50 26.03 -0.92
C ARG A 186 5.79 24.67 -0.88
N LEU A 187 6.11 23.82 -1.85
CA LEU A 187 5.49 22.51 -2.01
C LEU A 187 6.39 21.41 -1.44
N ALA A 188 5.77 20.50 -0.70
CA ALA A 188 6.41 19.28 -0.21
C ALA A 188 5.40 18.13 -0.30
N GLU A 189 5.60 17.24 -1.26
CA GLU A 189 4.76 16.06 -1.50
C GLU A 189 5.61 14.81 -1.49
N TRP A 190 5.00 13.63 -1.45
CA TRP A 190 5.75 12.38 -1.34
C TRP A 190 5.11 11.21 -2.08
N ALA A 191 5.93 10.24 -2.44
CA ALA A 191 5.55 9.00 -3.11
C ALA A 191 6.05 7.78 -2.31
N LEU A 192 5.27 6.70 -2.30
CA LEU A 192 5.61 5.45 -1.64
C LEU A 192 6.51 4.55 -2.49
N VAL A 193 6.33 4.59 -3.81
CA VAL A 193 6.98 3.69 -4.77
C VAL A 193 7.92 4.48 -5.66
N GLU A 194 7.38 5.40 -6.45
CA GLU A 194 8.18 6.09 -7.46
C GLU A 194 7.75 7.55 -7.72
N VAL A 195 8.72 8.34 -8.22
CA VAL A 195 8.49 9.64 -8.83
C VAL A 195 8.98 9.59 -10.27
N ALA A 196 8.10 9.92 -11.21
CA ALA A 196 8.43 9.99 -12.62
C ALA A 196 8.43 11.44 -13.11
N VAL A 197 9.44 11.79 -13.90
CA VAL A 197 9.63 13.12 -14.48
C VAL A 197 9.21 13.07 -15.94
N SER A 198 8.33 13.99 -16.33
CA SER A 198 7.81 14.10 -17.69
C SER A 198 8.12 15.47 -18.29
N PRO A 199 8.49 15.56 -19.58
CA PRO A 199 8.69 16.84 -20.27
C PRO A 199 7.37 17.56 -20.58
N GLN A 200 6.21 16.92 -20.36
CA GLN A 200 4.92 17.57 -20.53
C GLN A 200 4.74 18.66 -19.47
N ARG A 201 4.40 19.87 -19.93
CA ARG A 201 4.34 21.08 -19.10
C ARG A 201 3.06 21.23 -18.28
N PHE A 202 2.02 20.47 -18.59
CA PHE A 202 0.70 20.62 -17.96
C PHE A 202 0.17 19.27 -17.50
N ILE A 203 -0.53 19.27 -16.37
CA ILE A 203 -1.28 18.13 -15.86
C ILE A 203 -2.54 17.99 -16.73
N GLY A 204 -2.38 17.32 -17.87
CA GLY A 204 -3.49 16.87 -18.72
C GLY A 204 -4.16 15.63 -18.12
N ALA A 205 -4.11 14.49 -18.83
CA ALA A 205 -4.45 13.21 -18.21
C ALA A 205 -3.55 12.98 -16.99
N ARG A 206 -4.06 12.55 -15.83
CA ARG A 206 -3.17 12.35 -14.65
C ARG A 206 -2.25 11.14 -14.81
N ALA A 207 -2.64 10.14 -15.60
CA ALA A 207 -1.87 8.93 -15.81
C ALA A 207 -0.71 9.12 -16.80
N LEU A 208 0.48 8.65 -16.44
CA LEU A 208 1.59 8.43 -17.38
C LEU A 208 1.53 6.99 -17.89
N SER A 209 1.49 6.80 -19.21
CA SER A 209 1.32 5.48 -19.83
C SER A 209 2.26 5.20 -20.99
N ARG A 210 3.07 6.17 -21.44
CA ARG A 210 3.97 6.03 -22.58
C ARG A 210 5.40 6.36 -22.20
N SER A 211 6.35 5.58 -22.71
CA SER A 211 7.78 5.81 -22.43
C SER A 211 8.32 7.12 -23.02
N GLU A 212 7.75 7.60 -24.13
CA GLU A 212 8.11 8.88 -24.76
C GLU A 212 7.80 10.10 -23.88
N ASP A 213 6.89 9.95 -22.92
CA ASP A 213 6.49 10.98 -21.98
C ASP A 213 7.32 10.95 -20.68
N LEU A 214 8.39 10.15 -20.63
CA LEU A 214 9.23 9.97 -19.45
C LEU A 214 10.67 10.37 -19.73
N SER A 215 11.27 11.14 -18.82
CA SER A 215 12.69 11.52 -18.88
C SER A 215 13.49 10.90 -17.73
N GLU A 216 12.90 10.79 -16.55
CA GLU A 216 13.55 10.18 -15.37
C GLU A 216 12.53 9.42 -14.55
N VAL A 217 12.95 8.33 -13.92
CA VAL A 217 12.16 7.61 -12.91
C VAL A 217 13.04 7.37 -11.70
N PHE A 218 12.54 7.74 -10.53
CA PHE A 218 13.15 7.55 -9.22
C PHE A 218 12.27 6.58 -8.43
N ALA A 219 12.83 5.55 -7.82
CA ALA A 219 12.08 4.52 -7.10
C ALA A 219 12.67 4.27 -5.70
N CYS A 220 11.78 4.20 -4.69
CA CYS A 220 12.12 3.75 -3.35
C CYS A 220 12.68 2.34 -3.36
N PHE A 221 12.02 1.46 -4.10
CA PHE A 221 12.34 0.07 -4.33
C PHE A 221 11.82 -0.28 -5.71
N ALA A 222 12.43 -1.28 -6.33
CA ALA A 222 12.12 -1.70 -7.68
C ALA A 222 12.41 -3.19 -7.80
N GLU A 223 11.37 -4.00 -7.54
CA GLU A 223 11.47 -5.45 -7.66
C GLU A 223 11.46 -5.85 -9.15
N PRO A 224 12.23 -6.86 -9.58
CA PRO A 224 12.29 -7.27 -10.99
C PRO A 224 10.95 -7.72 -11.60
N HIS A 225 10.00 -8.11 -10.75
CA HIS A 225 8.67 -8.56 -11.16
C HIS A 225 7.61 -7.44 -11.08
N ALA A 226 8.02 -6.20 -10.80
CA ALA A 226 7.11 -5.06 -10.77
C ALA A 226 6.52 -4.79 -12.17
N ILE A 227 5.32 -4.23 -12.18
CA ILE A 227 4.63 -3.71 -13.37
C ILE A 227 4.37 -2.22 -13.11
N GLY A 228 4.46 -1.40 -14.15
CA GLY A 228 4.34 0.05 -14.03
C GLY A 228 5.67 0.76 -14.22
N LEU A 229 5.75 2.00 -13.71
CA LEU A 229 6.93 2.86 -13.90
C LEU A 229 8.14 2.35 -13.11
N SER A 230 7.94 1.81 -11.91
CA SER A 230 9.02 1.19 -11.12
C SER A 230 9.65 -0.03 -11.79
N ALA A 231 8.98 -0.68 -12.75
CA ALA A 231 9.56 -1.78 -13.52
C ALA A 231 10.80 -1.37 -14.34
N LEU A 232 10.90 -0.08 -14.72
CA LEU A 232 12.07 0.45 -15.42
C LEU A 232 13.33 0.35 -14.56
N CYS A 233 13.23 0.72 -13.29
CA CYS A 233 14.30 0.49 -12.32
C CYS A 233 14.45 -1.01 -12.02
N GLY A 234 13.34 -1.74 -11.87
CA GLY A 234 13.36 -3.13 -11.41
C GLY A 234 14.03 -4.10 -12.38
N LEU A 235 13.91 -3.86 -13.68
CA LEU A 235 14.55 -4.68 -14.71
C LEU A 235 15.94 -4.20 -15.11
N TRP A 236 16.32 -2.96 -14.77
CA TRP A 236 17.62 -2.39 -15.13
C TRP A 236 18.64 -2.41 -13.99
N CYS A 237 18.24 -1.95 -12.81
CA CYS A 237 19.05 -1.84 -11.60
C CYS A 237 18.16 -2.13 -10.38
N PRO A 238 17.79 -3.41 -10.16
CA PRO A 238 16.82 -3.79 -9.13
C PRO A 238 17.27 -3.39 -7.74
N VAL A 239 16.31 -2.98 -6.92
CA VAL A 239 16.50 -2.61 -5.52
C VAL A 239 15.37 -3.18 -4.70
N SER A 240 15.69 -3.99 -3.69
CA SER A 240 14.68 -4.58 -2.83
C SER A 240 14.01 -3.53 -1.95
N ARG A 241 12.77 -3.81 -1.54
CA ARG A 241 12.10 -3.07 -0.45
C ARG A 241 12.92 -3.03 0.84
N GLN A 242 13.74 -4.06 1.08
CA GLN A 242 14.56 -4.19 2.28
C GLN A 242 15.91 -3.46 2.18
N ASP A 243 16.33 -3.07 0.98
CA ASP A 243 17.58 -2.35 0.80
C ASP A 243 17.48 -0.92 1.37
N PRO A 244 18.56 -0.36 1.93
CA PRO A 244 18.51 0.98 2.53
C PRO A 244 18.42 2.10 1.49
N HIS A 245 18.75 1.81 0.22
CA HIS A 245 18.82 2.79 -0.87
C HIS A 245 17.65 2.61 -1.85
N GLY A 246 17.53 3.53 -2.81
CA GLY A 246 16.60 3.45 -3.94
C GLY A 246 17.35 3.37 -5.26
N ALA A 247 16.63 3.53 -6.37
CA ALA A 247 17.21 3.53 -7.72
C ALA A 247 16.65 4.68 -8.56
N TRP A 248 17.41 5.10 -9.56
CA TRP A 248 16.92 6.00 -10.60
C TRP A 248 17.42 5.56 -11.98
N VAL A 249 16.64 5.90 -13.00
CA VAL A 249 16.99 5.72 -14.41
C VAL A 249 16.66 6.98 -15.21
N ARG A 250 17.45 7.24 -16.25
CA ARG A 250 17.25 8.30 -17.25
C ARG A 250 16.88 7.72 -18.59
N LEU A 251 15.87 8.32 -19.21
CA LEU A 251 15.23 7.85 -20.41
C LEU A 251 15.46 8.82 -21.56
N ASN A 252 15.81 8.29 -22.72
CA ASN A 252 15.87 9.05 -23.98
C ASN A 252 15.52 8.12 -25.15
N PRO A 253 14.55 8.48 -26.01
CA PRO A 253 14.23 7.68 -27.20
C PRO A 253 15.40 7.47 -28.16
N ALA A 254 16.42 8.34 -28.13
CA ALA A 254 17.63 8.26 -28.95
C ALA A 254 18.76 7.44 -28.31
N ALA A 255 18.52 6.74 -27.20
CA ALA A 255 19.54 5.89 -26.58
C ALA A 255 19.90 4.70 -27.48
N ASP A 256 21.19 4.31 -27.47
CA ASP A 256 21.68 3.15 -28.25
C ASP A 256 21.08 1.82 -27.77
N GLN A 257 20.72 1.75 -26.48
CA GLN A 257 20.11 0.57 -25.86
C GLN A 257 18.73 0.92 -25.29
N ALA A 258 17.77 0.04 -25.54
CA ALA A 258 16.43 0.11 -24.96
C ALA A 258 16.13 -1.11 -24.08
N LEU A 259 15.44 -0.88 -22.98
CA LEU A 259 14.87 -1.88 -22.11
C LEU A 259 13.42 -2.15 -22.51
N LEU A 260 13.05 -3.41 -22.69
CA LEU A 260 11.65 -3.80 -22.83
C LEU A 260 11.02 -3.89 -21.44
N ALA A 261 10.14 -2.94 -21.09
CA ALA A 261 9.56 -2.81 -19.75
C ALA A 261 8.03 -3.01 -19.75
N PRO A 262 7.46 -3.70 -18.73
CA PRO A 262 6.02 -3.85 -18.55
C PRO A 262 5.41 -2.62 -17.88
N LEU A 263 5.12 -1.58 -18.67
CA LEU A 263 4.57 -0.32 -18.15
C LEU A 263 3.10 -0.44 -17.69
N ALA A 264 2.38 -1.47 -18.14
CA ALA A 264 1.06 -1.84 -17.63
C ALA A 264 0.79 -3.34 -17.88
N PRO A 265 -0.23 -3.96 -17.24
CA PRO A 265 -0.59 -5.35 -17.51
C PRO A 265 -0.88 -5.60 -18.99
N GLY A 266 -0.08 -6.48 -19.61
CA GLY A 266 -0.18 -6.81 -21.04
C GLY A 266 0.42 -5.76 -21.99
N LEU A 267 1.01 -4.68 -21.49
CA LEU A 267 1.65 -3.63 -22.28
C LEU A 267 3.16 -3.63 -22.04
N LEU A 268 3.92 -4.12 -23.02
CA LEU A 268 5.37 -4.02 -23.05
C LEU A 268 5.79 -2.87 -23.97
N GLN A 269 6.72 -2.02 -23.50
CA GLN A 269 7.24 -0.91 -24.29
C GLN A 269 8.76 -0.83 -24.20
N GLY A 270 9.40 -0.58 -25.35
CA GLY A 270 10.83 -0.25 -25.41
C GLY A 270 11.10 1.13 -24.82
N CYS A 271 12.05 1.20 -23.90
CA CYS A 271 12.40 2.40 -23.16
C CYS A 271 13.91 2.61 -23.26
N GLY A 272 14.37 3.62 -24.02
CA GLY A 272 15.79 3.90 -24.18
C GLY A 272 16.43 4.35 -22.87
N ILE A 273 17.44 3.63 -22.37
CA ILE A 273 18.10 3.94 -21.09
C ILE A 273 19.44 4.61 -21.38
N THR A 274 19.66 5.80 -20.82
CA THR A 274 20.92 6.56 -21.02
C THR A 274 21.81 6.58 -19.79
N ALA A 275 21.23 6.48 -18.60
CA ALA A 275 21.98 6.39 -17.35
C ALA A 275 21.09 5.79 -16.25
N SER A 276 21.74 5.30 -15.20
CA SER A 276 21.07 4.77 -14.00
C SER A 276 21.99 4.89 -12.79
N GLY A 277 21.43 4.83 -11.59
CA GLY A 277 22.24 4.79 -10.37
C GLY A 277 21.42 4.59 -9.10
N PRO A 278 22.10 4.45 -7.95
CA PRO A 278 21.46 4.36 -6.65
C PRO A 278 20.96 5.73 -6.18
N LEU A 279 19.89 5.73 -5.38
CA LEU A 279 19.45 6.87 -4.58
C LEU A 279 19.87 6.66 -3.13
N SER A 280 20.79 7.49 -2.65
CA SER A 280 21.23 7.44 -1.25
C SER A 280 20.24 8.18 -0.34
N PRO A 281 19.88 7.64 0.83
CA PRO A 281 19.01 8.33 1.76
C PRO A 281 19.54 9.71 2.16
N GLY A 282 18.64 10.69 2.23
CA GLY A 282 18.95 12.07 2.64
C GLY A 282 19.70 12.91 1.60
N VAL A 283 20.04 12.36 0.44
CA VAL A 283 20.68 13.09 -0.66
C VAL A 283 19.61 13.60 -1.62
N ALA A 284 19.56 14.92 -1.82
CA ALA A 284 18.64 15.55 -2.74
C ALA A 284 19.13 15.44 -4.19
N HIS A 285 18.29 14.86 -5.07
CA HIS A 285 18.54 14.75 -6.50
C HIS A 285 17.78 15.85 -7.25
N ARG A 286 18.51 16.61 -8.09
CA ARG A 286 17.92 17.55 -9.04
C ARG A 286 17.48 16.81 -10.29
N LEU A 287 16.41 17.31 -10.91
CA LEU A 287 15.90 16.79 -12.17
C LEU A 287 16.81 17.20 -13.34
N SER A 288 16.81 16.42 -14.41
CA SER A 288 17.51 16.75 -15.65
C SER A 288 16.78 17.78 -16.51
N LEU A 289 15.47 17.95 -16.28
CA LEU A 289 14.63 18.89 -17.02
C LEU A 289 14.52 20.24 -16.29
N ALA A 290 14.45 21.33 -17.06
CA ALA A 290 14.20 22.67 -16.54
C ALA A 290 12.71 22.99 -16.37
N SER A 291 11.82 22.27 -17.04
CA SER A 291 10.36 22.42 -16.90
C SER A 291 9.66 21.11 -17.23
N GLY A 292 8.49 20.87 -16.63
CA GLY A 292 7.71 19.67 -16.90
C GLY A 292 6.71 19.36 -15.79
N THR A 293 6.42 18.07 -15.64
CA THR A 293 5.54 17.55 -14.58
C THR A 293 6.20 16.41 -13.82
N LEU A 294 5.79 16.26 -12.56
CA LEU A 294 6.14 15.13 -11.71
C LEU A 294 4.90 14.30 -11.42
N ALA A 295 5.02 13.00 -11.65
CA ALA A 295 4.04 12.03 -11.22
C ALA A 295 4.54 11.27 -10.00
N LEU A 296 3.70 11.20 -8.97
CA LEU A 296 3.98 10.52 -7.71
C LEU A 296 3.10 9.26 -7.69
N ASP A 297 3.72 8.09 -7.53
CA ASP A 297 3.04 6.78 -7.57
C ASP A 297 2.11 6.62 -8.80
N GLY A 298 2.59 7.11 -9.95
CA GLY A 298 1.92 6.99 -11.24
C GLY A 298 0.85 8.06 -11.54
N GLU A 299 0.61 9.05 -10.69
CA GLU A 299 -0.29 10.19 -10.97
C GLU A 299 0.45 11.52 -11.01
N ARG A 300 0.29 12.30 -12.09
CA ARG A 300 0.78 13.67 -12.20
C ARG A 300 0.11 14.56 -11.16
N GLU A 301 0.94 15.14 -10.31
CA GLU A 301 0.50 15.97 -9.18
C GLU A 301 1.16 17.37 -9.18
N ILE A 302 2.35 17.51 -9.77
CA ILE A 302 3.16 18.75 -9.68
C ILE A 302 3.58 19.22 -11.06
N GLU A 303 3.41 20.52 -11.34
CA GLU A 303 3.98 21.24 -12.48
C GLU A 303 5.19 22.05 -12.00
N PHE A 304 6.25 22.11 -12.81
CA PHE A 304 7.40 22.96 -12.53
C PHE A 304 7.90 23.65 -13.80
N ALA A 305 8.43 24.86 -13.63
CA ALA A 305 8.94 25.70 -14.70
C ALA A 305 10.42 26.06 -14.47
N GLU A 306 11.01 26.79 -15.40
CA GLU A 306 12.46 27.11 -15.44
C GLU A 306 12.97 27.85 -14.19
N HIS A 307 12.08 28.49 -13.43
CA HIS A 307 12.42 29.19 -12.19
C HIS A 307 12.32 28.31 -10.94
N ASP A 308 11.70 27.12 -11.05
CA ASP A 308 11.55 26.18 -9.96
C ASP A 308 12.79 25.30 -9.83
N SER A 309 13.13 24.92 -8.59
CA SER A 309 14.23 23.97 -8.31
C SER A 309 13.73 22.71 -7.60
N PRO A 310 12.92 21.87 -8.26
CA PRO A 310 12.43 20.63 -7.68
C PRO A 310 13.58 19.69 -7.30
N THR A 311 13.46 19.05 -6.14
CA THR A 311 14.36 17.97 -5.73
C THR A 311 13.60 16.74 -5.26
N ILE A 312 14.20 15.57 -5.48
CA ILE A 312 13.70 14.27 -5.02
C ILE A 312 14.70 13.71 -4.02
N THR A 313 14.24 13.41 -2.81
CA THR A 313 15.07 12.85 -1.73
C THR A 313 14.45 11.56 -1.22
N LEU A 314 15.23 10.49 -1.16
CA LEU A 314 14.81 9.26 -0.49
C LEU A 314 14.98 9.43 1.03
N ASP A 315 13.96 9.09 1.81
CA ASP A 315 14.07 9.00 3.27
C ASP A 315 13.40 7.73 3.84
N HIS A 316 13.61 7.47 5.13
CA HIS A 316 12.99 6.37 5.88
C HIS A 316 11.82 6.83 6.76
N GLN A 317 11.12 7.89 6.36
CA GLN A 317 9.97 8.46 7.08
C GLN A 317 8.64 8.04 6.43
N GLY A 318 8.63 6.92 5.70
CA GLY A 318 7.41 6.28 5.20
C GLY A 318 6.62 5.57 6.31
N PRO A 319 5.45 5.02 5.97
CA PRO A 319 4.58 4.35 6.93
C PRO A 319 5.23 3.10 7.51
N LEU A 320 4.83 2.72 8.72
CA LEU A 320 5.09 1.39 9.25
C LEU A 320 4.15 0.38 8.59
N SER A 321 4.69 -0.74 8.13
CA SER A 321 3.90 -1.86 7.63
C SER A 321 4.20 -3.14 8.38
N VAL A 322 3.21 -4.03 8.44
CA VAL A 322 3.40 -5.40 8.96
C VAL A 322 4.21 -6.21 7.96
N ASP A 323 5.34 -6.77 8.40
CA ASP A 323 6.09 -7.78 7.66
C ASP A 323 5.43 -9.16 7.89
N VAL A 324 4.47 -9.50 7.03
CA VAL A 324 3.64 -10.70 7.16
C VAL A 324 4.50 -11.97 7.22
N GLU A 325 5.53 -12.06 6.39
CA GLU A 325 6.40 -13.23 6.32
C GLU A 325 7.26 -13.36 7.58
N ALA A 326 7.88 -12.27 8.05
CA ALA A 326 8.66 -12.29 9.28
C ALA A 326 7.80 -12.65 10.50
N VAL A 327 6.59 -12.13 10.59
CA VAL A 327 5.65 -12.46 11.67
C VAL A 327 5.27 -13.94 11.63
N LEU A 328 4.87 -14.48 10.48
CA LEU A 328 4.46 -15.88 10.36
C LEU A 328 5.63 -16.84 10.58
N ALA A 329 6.83 -16.50 10.10
CA ALA A 329 8.04 -17.27 10.35
C ALA A 329 8.38 -17.31 11.85
N HIS A 330 8.27 -16.19 12.55
CA HIS A 330 8.44 -16.14 13.99
C HIS A 330 7.36 -16.97 14.71
N ALA A 331 6.10 -16.83 14.31
CA ALA A 331 4.99 -17.58 14.87
C ALA A 331 5.18 -19.09 14.75
N ALA A 332 5.66 -19.57 13.60
CA ALA A 332 5.95 -20.98 13.36
C ALA A 332 7.09 -21.48 14.25
N ARG A 333 8.22 -20.76 14.32
CA ARG A 333 9.39 -21.13 15.12
C ARG A 333 9.09 -21.23 16.62
N HIS A 334 8.18 -20.38 17.11
CA HIS A 334 7.81 -20.33 18.52
C HIS A 334 6.47 -21.00 18.82
N HIS A 335 5.89 -21.73 17.85
CA HIS A 335 4.61 -22.41 17.98
C HIS A 335 3.47 -21.51 18.49
N LEU A 336 3.47 -20.23 18.11
CA LEU A 336 2.52 -19.26 18.64
C LEU A 336 1.08 -19.61 18.28
N LEU A 337 0.83 -20.33 17.19
CA LEU A 337 -0.51 -20.76 16.76
C LEU A 337 -0.90 -22.15 17.30
N ALA A 338 -0.07 -22.78 18.12
CA ALA A 338 -0.43 -24.04 18.78
C ALA A 338 -1.55 -23.78 19.82
N VAL A 339 -2.63 -24.55 19.72
CA VAL A 339 -3.75 -24.47 20.66
C VAL A 339 -3.68 -25.63 21.64
N PRO A 340 -3.69 -25.39 22.97
CA PRO A 340 -3.68 -26.48 23.95
C PRO A 340 -5.00 -27.26 23.93
N ARG A 341 -5.00 -28.47 24.50
CA ARG A 341 -6.18 -29.36 24.53
C ARG A 341 -7.45 -28.72 25.10
N GLY A 342 -7.35 -27.76 26.01
CA GLY A 342 -8.51 -27.05 26.58
C GLY A 342 -8.96 -25.81 25.80
N HIS A 343 -8.26 -25.46 24.71
CA HIS A 343 -8.62 -24.31 23.89
C HIS A 343 -9.78 -24.66 22.94
N ARG A 344 -10.73 -23.76 22.76
CA ARG A 344 -11.95 -23.99 21.95
C ARG A 344 -11.70 -24.42 20.51
N LEU A 345 -10.61 -23.93 19.88
CA LEU A 345 -10.22 -24.31 18.52
C LEU A 345 -9.48 -25.65 18.44
N HIS A 346 -9.23 -26.32 19.57
CA HIS A 346 -8.59 -27.62 19.58
C HIS A 346 -9.59 -28.69 19.11
N PRO A 347 -9.22 -29.61 18.21
CA PRO A 347 -10.15 -30.57 17.59
C PRO A 347 -10.81 -31.54 18.59
N ALA A 348 -10.25 -31.71 19.79
CA ALA A 348 -10.86 -32.49 20.87
C ALA A 348 -12.02 -31.77 21.59
N ASN A 349 -12.21 -30.48 21.35
CA ASN A 349 -13.30 -29.69 21.91
C ASN A 349 -14.27 -29.35 20.77
N PRO A 350 -15.27 -30.20 20.48
CA PRO A 350 -16.32 -29.82 19.55
C PRO A 350 -17.03 -28.57 20.08
N CYS A 351 -17.10 -27.53 19.25
CA CYS A 351 -17.91 -26.33 19.50
C CYS A 351 -19.38 -26.69 19.68
#